data_AF-A0A2E6ACX1-F1
#
_entry.id   AF-A0A2E6ACX1-F1
#
_cell.length_a   1.000
_cell.length_b   1.000
_cell.length_c   1.000
_cell.angle_alpha   90.00
_cell.angle_beta   90.00
_cell.angle_gamma   90.00
#
_symmetry.space_group_name_H-M   'P 1'
#
loop_
_entity.id
_entity.type
_entity.pdbx_description
1 polymer ?
#
loop_
_entity_poly.entity_id
_entity_poly.type
_entity_poly.pdbx_seq_one_letter_code
_entity_poly.pdbx_strand_id
1 'polypeptide(L)'
;MEELKQKDKNCVQESIEFLVPFTKTLVNILSTTNLKKWDLQKEFKSLHLANLSEQDGTMSSVTKVLDFNVDILYASTRNFILTIKGTLIYEGFCIIITNKGMVVNDNVSETFMPLAKDLKIGFLENYKNPYLVTEVFLNYRDNYK
;
A
#
# COMPACT_ATOMS: atom_id res chain seq x y z
N MET A 1 25.18 -12.03 14.48
CA MET A 1 23.83 -11.81 15.08
C MET A 1 23.43 -10.34 14.99
N GLU A 2 24.34 -9.40 15.21
CA GLU A 2 24.11 -7.95 15.11
C GLU A 2 23.86 -7.47 13.67
N GLU A 3 24.59 -8.02 12.68
CA GLU A 3 24.41 -7.71 11.26
C GLU A 3 23.03 -8.11 10.71
N LEU A 4 22.46 -9.22 11.18
CA LEU A 4 21.11 -9.67 10.79
C LEU A 4 20.04 -8.69 11.28
N LYS A 5 20.15 -8.21 12.54
CA LYS A 5 19.23 -7.21 13.09
C LYS A 5 19.33 -5.87 12.37
N GLN A 6 20.54 -5.47 11.95
CA GLN A 6 20.72 -4.24 11.18
C GLN A 6 20.13 -4.36 9.78
N LYS A 7 20.28 -5.51 9.12
CA LYS A 7 19.67 -5.78 7.82
C LYS A 7 18.14 -5.72 7.90
N ASP A 8 17.56 -6.37 8.90
CA ASP A 8 16.11 -6.37 9.13
C ASP A 8 15.57 -4.95 9.34
N LYS A 9 16.29 -4.13 10.14
CA LYS A 9 15.96 -2.72 10.36
C LYS A 9 16.01 -1.90 9.08
N ASN A 10 17.01 -2.12 8.23
CA ASN A 10 17.12 -1.43 6.94
C ASN A 10 15.95 -1.82 6.01
N CYS A 11 15.60 -3.11 5.93
CA CYS A 11 14.47 -3.57 5.14
C CYS A 11 13.14 -2.94 5.61
N VAL A 12 12.91 -2.91 6.93
CA VAL A 12 11.71 -2.26 7.51
C VAL A 12 11.68 -0.77 7.17
N GLN A 13 12.81 -0.06 7.27
CA GLN A 13 12.89 1.36 6.95
C GLN A 13 12.58 1.63 5.47
N GLU A 14 13.21 0.90 4.54
CA GLU A 14 12.94 1.03 3.10
C GLU A 14 11.46 0.74 2.78
N SER A 15 10.89 -0.28 3.43
CA SER A 15 9.48 -0.61 3.28
C SER A 15 8.56 0.49 3.78
N ILE A 16 8.89 1.15 4.89
CA ILE A 16 8.14 2.32 5.40
C ILE A 16 8.25 3.49 4.42
N GLU A 17 9.46 3.74 3.92
CA GLU A 17 9.74 4.81 2.97
C GLU A 17 8.97 4.61 1.66
N PHE A 18 8.74 3.38 1.23
CA PHE A 18 7.84 3.09 0.12
C PHE A 18 6.36 3.19 0.51
N LEU A 19 5.96 2.45 1.55
CA LEU A 19 4.56 2.13 1.84
C LEU A 19 3.77 3.34 2.32
N VAL A 20 4.38 4.25 3.10
CA VAL A 20 3.72 5.46 3.59
C VAL A 20 3.30 6.38 2.43
N PRO A 21 4.22 6.83 1.55
CA PRO A 21 3.82 7.70 0.45
C PRO A 21 2.97 6.97 -0.59
N PHE A 22 3.21 5.68 -0.86
CA PHE A 22 2.38 4.88 -1.76
C PHE A 22 0.93 4.82 -1.28
N THR A 23 0.72 4.46 -0.01
CA THR A 23 -0.63 4.38 0.59
C THR A 23 -1.33 5.74 0.58
N LYS A 24 -0.64 6.82 0.95
CA LYS A 24 -1.22 8.18 0.92
C LYS A 24 -1.60 8.61 -0.49
N THR A 25 -0.78 8.26 -1.49
CA THR A 25 -1.08 8.57 -2.90
C THR A 25 -2.35 7.85 -3.35
N LEU A 26 -2.48 6.55 -3.05
CA LEU A 26 -3.69 5.79 -3.36
C LEU A 26 -4.93 6.34 -2.66
N VAL A 27 -4.84 6.66 -1.36
CA VAL A 27 -5.95 7.26 -0.61
C VAL A 27 -6.39 8.58 -1.23
N ASN A 28 -5.45 9.43 -1.66
CA ASN A 28 -5.77 10.69 -2.33
C ASN A 28 -6.50 10.46 -3.65
N ILE A 29 -6.02 9.54 -4.49
CA ILE A 29 -6.67 9.18 -5.77
C ILE A 29 -8.09 8.66 -5.50
N LEU A 30 -8.23 7.68 -4.60
CA LEU A 30 -9.51 7.03 -4.29
C LEU A 30 -10.53 7.98 -3.63
N SER A 31 -10.06 9.02 -2.95
CA SER A 31 -10.90 10.01 -2.29
C SER A 31 -11.23 11.24 -3.15
N THR A 32 -10.68 11.32 -4.37
CA THR A 32 -10.85 12.49 -5.25
C THR A 32 -12.27 12.58 -5.80
N THR A 33 -13.01 13.63 -5.39
CA THR A 33 -14.40 13.85 -5.82
C THR A 33 -14.50 14.12 -7.32
N ASN A 34 -15.56 13.59 -7.93
CA ASN A 34 -15.85 13.76 -9.36
C ASN A 34 -14.74 13.25 -10.31
N LEU A 35 -13.86 12.36 -9.84
CA LEU A 35 -12.85 11.75 -10.68
C LEU A 35 -13.52 10.90 -11.77
N LYS A 36 -13.25 11.22 -13.03
CA LYS A 36 -13.75 10.41 -14.13
C LYS A 36 -13.02 9.08 -14.13
N LYS A 37 -13.73 8.04 -14.53
CA LYS A 37 -13.19 6.68 -14.62
C LYS A 37 -11.90 6.59 -15.44
N TRP A 38 -11.82 7.29 -16.56
CA TRP A 38 -10.60 7.31 -17.39
C TRP A 38 -9.40 7.92 -16.66
N ASP A 39 -9.64 8.98 -15.88
CA ASP A 39 -8.61 9.62 -15.07
C ASP A 39 -8.15 8.66 -13.96
N LEU A 40 -9.07 7.96 -13.30
CA LEU A 40 -8.75 6.91 -12.32
C LEU A 40 -7.88 5.79 -12.92
N GLN A 41 -8.23 5.31 -14.12
CA GLN A 41 -7.42 4.30 -14.81
C GLN A 41 -6.02 4.80 -15.14
N LYS A 42 -5.89 6.08 -15.49
CA LYS A 42 -4.59 6.70 -15.76
C LYS A 42 -3.75 6.80 -14.48
N GLU A 43 -4.34 7.20 -13.37
CA GLU A 43 -3.68 7.25 -12.06
C GLU A 43 -3.27 5.86 -11.56
N PHE A 44 -4.09 4.83 -11.77
CA PHE A 44 -3.71 3.46 -11.43
C PHE A 44 -2.55 2.97 -12.28
N LYS A 45 -2.56 3.25 -13.59
CA LYS A 45 -1.46 2.91 -14.49
C LYS A 45 -0.16 3.65 -14.13
N SER A 46 -0.23 4.92 -13.71
CA SER A 46 0.96 5.69 -13.29
C SER A 46 1.59 5.14 -12.01
N LEU A 47 0.84 4.35 -11.23
CA LEU A 47 1.30 3.65 -10.04
C LEU A 47 1.60 2.17 -10.28
N HIS A 48 1.72 1.74 -11.54
CA HIS A 48 1.97 0.34 -11.93
C HIS A 48 0.94 -0.66 -11.40
N LEU A 49 -0.28 -0.19 -11.10
CA LEU A 49 -1.40 -1.06 -10.73
C LEU A 49 -1.99 -1.68 -12.00
N ALA A 50 -1.56 -2.90 -12.28
CA ALA A 50 -2.00 -3.69 -13.42
C ALA A 50 -3.37 -4.35 -13.17
N ASN A 51 -3.85 -5.10 -14.17
CA ASN A 51 -5.02 -5.97 -14.06
C ASN A 51 -6.30 -5.25 -13.59
N LEU A 52 -6.57 -4.09 -14.19
CA LEU A 52 -7.84 -3.40 -13.99
C LEU A 52 -8.96 -4.21 -14.63
N SER A 53 -9.85 -4.74 -13.82
CA SER A 53 -11.11 -5.32 -14.28
C SER A 53 -12.27 -4.44 -13.85
N GLU A 54 -13.36 -4.52 -14.60
CA GLU A 54 -14.57 -3.80 -14.29
C GLU A 54 -15.76 -4.73 -14.43
N GLN A 55 -16.62 -4.69 -13.43
CA GLN A 55 -17.86 -5.44 -13.41
C GLN A 55 -18.92 -4.61 -12.68
N ASP A 56 -20.09 -4.45 -13.30
CA ASP A 56 -21.25 -3.78 -12.70
C ASP A 56 -20.95 -2.38 -12.11
N GLY A 57 -20.12 -1.60 -12.80
CA GLY A 57 -19.72 -0.25 -12.39
C GLY A 57 -18.69 -0.21 -11.24
N THR A 58 -18.20 -1.37 -10.80
CA THR A 58 -17.10 -1.50 -9.83
C THR A 58 -15.82 -1.82 -10.57
N MET A 59 -14.77 -1.06 -10.28
CA MET A 59 -13.41 -1.32 -10.75
C MET A 59 -12.65 -2.09 -9.68
N SER A 60 -11.89 -3.09 -10.11
CA SER A 60 -11.00 -3.82 -9.23
C SER A 60 -9.59 -3.91 -9.81
N SER A 61 -8.59 -3.89 -8.93
CA SER A 61 -7.19 -4.13 -9.27
C SER A 61 -6.59 -5.06 -8.23
N VAL A 62 -5.85 -6.06 -8.69
CA VAL A 62 -5.04 -6.94 -7.84
C VAL A 62 -3.65 -6.97 -8.45
N THR A 63 -2.69 -6.42 -7.72
CA THR A 63 -1.31 -6.27 -8.20
C THR A 63 -0.33 -6.57 -7.08
N LYS A 64 0.75 -7.29 -7.41
CA LYS A 64 1.90 -7.41 -6.52
C LYS A 64 2.85 -6.24 -6.75
N VAL A 65 3.17 -5.51 -5.69
CA VAL A 65 4.09 -4.38 -5.67
C VAL A 65 5.15 -4.64 -4.61
N LEU A 66 6.40 -4.85 -5.01
CA LEU A 66 7.48 -5.25 -4.10
C LEU A 66 7.06 -6.47 -3.26
N ASP A 67 7.20 -6.39 -1.93
CA ASP A 67 6.79 -7.42 -0.98
C ASP A 67 5.32 -7.31 -0.54
N PHE A 68 4.48 -6.61 -1.31
CA PHE A 68 3.09 -6.36 -0.96
C PHE A 68 2.12 -6.79 -2.06
N ASN A 69 1.01 -7.42 -1.67
CA ASN A 69 -0.16 -7.59 -2.52
C ASN A 69 -1.12 -6.42 -2.29
N VAL A 70 -1.46 -5.71 -3.36
CA VAL A 70 -2.33 -4.52 -3.35
C VAL A 70 -3.64 -4.88 -4.05
N ASP A 71 -4.72 -4.92 -3.28
CA ASP A 71 -6.08 -5.18 -3.73
C ASP A 71 -6.90 -3.89 -3.64
N ILE A 72 -7.54 -3.47 -4.72
CA ILE A 72 -8.43 -2.31 -4.78
C ILE A 72 -9.79 -2.76 -5.28
N LEU A 73 -10.84 -2.37 -4.58
CA LEU A 73 -12.24 -2.42 -5.02
C LEU A 73 -12.78 -0.99 -4.96
N TYR A 74 -13.15 -0.42 -6.09
CA TYR A 74 -13.60 0.96 -6.22
C TYR A 74 -14.93 1.02 -6.98
N ALA A 75 -15.98 1.47 -6.30
CA ALA A 75 -17.25 1.81 -6.93
C ALA A 75 -17.47 3.33 -6.98
N SER A 76 -17.00 4.07 -5.96
CA SER A 76 -16.99 5.54 -5.94
C SER A 76 -16.08 6.05 -4.83
N THR A 77 -15.90 7.36 -4.74
CA THR A 77 -15.17 7.99 -3.62
C THR A 77 -15.76 7.71 -2.25
N ARG A 78 -17.06 7.42 -2.18
CA ARG A 78 -17.77 7.04 -0.95
C ARG A 78 -17.84 5.53 -0.75
N ASN A 79 -17.33 4.75 -1.71
CA ASN A 79 -17.40 3.29 -1.69
C ASN A 79 -16.16 2.71 -2.37
N PHE A 80 -15.10 2.58 -1.57
CA PHE A 80 -13.89 1.86 -1.96
C PHE A 80 -13.31 1.08 -0.78
N ILE A 81 -12.57 0.03 -1.11
CA ILE A 81 -11.73 -0.74 -0.20
C ILE A 81 -10.36 -0.86 -0.85
N LEU A 82 -9.33 -0.41 -0.14
CA LEU A 82 -7.93 -0.64 -0.44
C LEU A 82 -7.38 -1.61 0.61
N THR A 83 -6.83 -2.72 0.16
CA THR A 83 -6.14 -3.69 1.03
C THR A 83 -4.71 -3.85 0.57
N ILE A 84 -3.74 -3.72 1.49
CA ILE A 84 -2.32 -3.94 1.21
C ILE A 84 -1.81 -5.00 2.20
N LYS A 85 -1.41 -6.16 1.70
CA LYS A 85 -0.94 -7.29 2.50
C LYS A 85 0.55 -7.48 2.31
N GLY A 86 1.29 -7.58 3.40
CA GLY A 86 2.69 -7.99 3.36
C GLY A 86 2.83 -9.45 2.94
N THR A 87 3.91 -9.75 2.25
CA THR A 87 4.29 -11.10 1.81
C THR A 87 5.71 -11.41 2.28
N LEU A 88 6.15 -12.66 2.13
CA LEU A 88 7.51 -13.09 2.48
C LEU A 88 7.85 -12.74 3.95
N ILE A 89 8.81 -11.84 4.16
CA ILE A 89 9.29 -11.44 5.48
C ILE A 89 8.28 -10.55 6.23
N TYR A 90 7.27 -10.02 5.54
CA TYR A 90 6.19 -9.21 6.12
C TYR A 90 4.85 -9.95 6.20
N GLU A 91 4.84 -11.29 6.04
CA GLU A 91 3.65 -12.12 6.19
C GLU A 91 2.94 -11.82 7.52
N GLY A 92 1.63 -11.61 7.47
CA GLY A 92 0.82 -11.18 8.63
C GLY A 92 0.58 -9.66 8.71
N PHE A 93 1.36 -8.84 8.02
CA PHE A 93 1.09 -7.41 7.88
C PHE A 93 -0.11 -7.15 6.95
N CYS A 94 -1.03 -6.29 7.34
CA CYS A 94 -2.18 -5.94 6.52
C CYS A 94 -2.72 -4.54 6.83
N ILE A 95 -2.84 -3.70 5.80
CA ILE A 95 -3.56 -2.43 5.84
C ILE A 95 -4.91 -2.65 5.13
N ILE A 96 -5.99 -2.21 5.77
CA ILE A 96 -7.31 -2.11 5.15
C ILE A 96 -7.79 -0.67 5.30
N ILE A 97 -8.05 -0.01 4.18
CA ILE A 97 -8.55 1.37 4.12
C ILE A 97 -9.88 1.39 3.40
N THR A 98 -10.81 2.12 3.98
CA THR A 98 -12.09 2.46 3.39
C THR A 98 -12.28 3.97 3.44
N ASN A 99 -13.35 4.47 2.84
CA ASN A 99 -13.76 5.87 3.01
C ASN A 99 -14.07 6.26 4.47
N LYS A 100 -14.23 5.29 5.39
CA LYS A 100 -14.53 5.52 6.81
C LYS A 100 -13.31 5.52 7.72
N GLY A 101 -12.16 5.07 7.23
CA GLY A 101 -10.94 4.98 8.03
C GLY A 101 -10.02 3.84 7.61
N MET A 102 -8.99 3.65 8.42
CA MET A 102 -7.89 2.72 8.18
C MET A 102 -7.70 1.81 9.39
N VAL A 103 -7.45 0.53 9.13
CA VAL A 103 -7.01 -0.45 10.11
C VAL A 103 -5.68 -1.03 9.65
N VAL A 104 -4.73 -1.21 10.57
CA VAL A 104 -3.42 -1.81 10.31
C VAL A 104 -3.19 -2.95 11.29
N ASN A 105 -2.89 -4.13 10.77
CA ASN A 105 -2.69 -5.37 11.50
C ASN A 105 -1.32 -5.97 11.18
N ASP A 106 -0.81 -6.80 12.10
CA ASP A 106 0.50 -7.47 12.01
C ASP A 106 0.42 -8.99 12.19
N ASN A 107 -0.79 -9.53 12.40
CA ASN A 107 -1.03 -10.93 12.74
C ASN A 107 -2.23 -11.54 11.99
N VAL A 108 -2.52 -11.08 10.76
CA VAL A 108 -3.67 -11.61 10.00
C VAL A 108 -3.46 -13.02 9.44
N SER A 109 -2.23 -13.54 9.51
CA SER A 109 -1.82 -14.85 9.01
C SER A 109 -1.45 -15.77 10.19
N GLU A 110 -1.75 -17.06 10.10
CA GLU A 110 -1.34 -18.05 11.12
C GLU A 110 0.19 -18.17 11.21
N THR A 111 0.89 -17.84 10.12
CA THR A 111 2.36 -17.88 10.02
C THR A 111 2.96 -16.47 9.97
N PHE A 112 2.41 -15.53 10.76
CA PHE A 112 2.91 -14.16 10.80
C PHE A 112 4.40 -14.06 11.17
N MET A 113 5.11 -13.17 10.49
CA MET A 113 6.54 -12.96 10.66
C MET A 113 6.82 -11.83 11.65
N PRO A 114 7.93 -11.88 12.42
CA PRO A 114 8.27 -10.81 13.37
C PRO A 114 8.32 -9.40 12.74
N LEU A 115 8.81 -9.27 11.51
CA LEU A 115 8.92 -7.97 10.84
C LEU A 115 7.57 -7.36 10.44
N ALA A 116 6.47 -8.13 10.42
CA ALA A 116 5.14 -7.57 10.22
C ALA A 116 4.76 -6.59 11.34
N LYS A 117 5.16 -6.91 12.59
CA LYS A 117 4.93 -6.05 13.75
C LYS A 117 5.77 -4.78 13.69
N ASP A 118 7.05 -4.92 13.36
CA ASP A 118 7.97 -3.78 13.25
C ASP A 118 7.53 -2.84 12.12
N LEU A 119 7.11 -3.39 10.97
CA LEU A 119 6.56 -2.62 9.86
C LEU A 119 5.27 -1.89 10.25
N LYS A 120 4.36 -2.53 11.00
CA LYS A 120 3.15 -1.86 11.51
C LYS A 120 3.47 -0.68 12.41
N ILE A 121 4.38 -0.86 13.36
CA ILE A 121 4.76 0.21 14.28
C ILE A 121 5.33 1.39 13.48
N GLY A 122 6.34 1.13 12.65
CA GLY A 122 6.98 2.17 11.85
C GLY A 122 6.05 2.82 10.84
N PHE A 123 5.14 2.07 10.20
CA PHE A 123 4.12 2.63 9.32
C PHE A 123 3.20 3.60 10.09
N LEU A 124 2.67 3.21 11.24
CA LEU A 124 1.73 4.03 12.02
C LEU A 124 2.38 5.31 12.57
N GLU A 125 3.66 5.23 12.97
CA GLU A 125 4.43 6.39 13.41
C GLU A 125 4.64 7.41 12.28
N ASN A 126 4.94 6.92 11.07
CA ASN A 126 5.24 7.78 9.93
C ASN A 126 4.00 8.25 9.15
N TYR A 127 2.93 7.45 9.13
CA TYR A 127 1.71 7.80 8.39
C TYR A 127 1.00 9.04 8.97
N LYS A 128 1.11 9.28 10.28
CA LYS A 128 0.52 10.45 10.96
C LYS A 128 1.25 11.76 10.69
N ASN A 129 2.51 11.70 10.25
CA ASN A 129 3.32 12.89 9.99
C ASN A 129 3.03 13.47 8.59
N PRO A 130 3.38 14.74 8.33
CA PRO A 130 3.27 15.35 7.00
C PRO A 130 3.92 14.46 5.93
N TYR A 131 3.29 14.38 4.76
CA TYR A 131 3.71 13.54 3.64
C TYR A 131 5.13 13.91 3.17
N LEU A 132 6.09 13.02 3.41
CA LEU A 132 7.41 13.07 2.79
C LEU A 132 7.42 12.12 1.60
N VAL A 133 7.57 12.68 0.40
CA VAL A 133 7.92 11.91 -0.79
C VAL A 133 9.34 11.38 -0.57
N THR A 134 9.52 10.06 -0.65
CA THR A 134 10.82 9.42 -0.43
C THR A 134 11.48 9.05 -1.76
N GLU A 135 12.79 8.93 -1.76
CA GLU A 135 13.54 8.43 -2.92
C GLU A 135 13.12 7.00 -3.30
N VAL A 136 12.84 6.15 -2.31
CA VAL A 136 12.35 4.78 -2.54
C VAL A 136 11.04 4.79 -3.33
N PHE A 137 10.08 5.64 -2.94
CA PHE A 137 8.81 5.75 -3.65
C PHE A 137 8.95 6.38 -5.04
N LEU A 138 9.79 7.41 -5.19
CA LEU A 138 10.07 8.01 -6.49
C LEU A 138 10.70 7.00 -7.45
N ASN A 139 11.68 6.23 -6.96
CA ASN A 139 12.32 5.18 -7.74
C ASN A 139 11.33 4.10 -8.17
N TYR A 140 10.41 3.70 -7.29
CA TYR A 140 9.30 2.82 -7.68
C TYR A 140 8.44 3.46 -8.79
N ARG A 141 7.93 4.67 -8.57
CA ARG A 141 7.02 5.31 -9.52
C ARG A 141 7.66 5.47 -10.90
N ASP A 142 8.93 5.88 -10.94
CA ASP A 142 9.59 6.31 -12.18
C ASP A 142 10.32 5.16 -12.91
N ASN A 143 10.74 4.11 -12.20
CA ASN A 143 11.60 3.06 -12.76
C ASN A 143 11.07 1.62 -12.62
N TYR A 144 9.97 1.38 -11.92
CA TYR A 144 9.40 0.03 -11.79
C TYR A 144 8.86 -0.45 -13.14
N LYS A 145 9.20 -1.69 -13.50
CA LYS A 145 8.87 -2.33 -14.79
C LYS A 145 8.01 -3.56 -14.60
#